data_AF-A0A3C0S806-F1
#
_entry.id   AF-A0A3C0S806-F1
#
_cell.length_a   1.000
_cell.length_b   1.000
_cell.length_c   1.000
_cell.angle_alpha   90.00
_cell.angle_beta   90.00
_cell.angle_gamma   90.00
#
_symmetry.space_group_name_H-M   'P 1'
#
loop_
_entity.id
_entity.type
_entity.pdbx_description
1 polymer ?
#
loop_
_entity_poly.entity_id
_entity_poly.type
_entity_poly.pdbx_seq_one_letter_code
_entity_poly.pdbx_strand_id
1 'polypeptide(L)' 'MEFINKNIVFILSLILSYAIVNTTGAHWPGVIHSMFGISPDWSPTKYKFPVVVLALMIFPIIGWLKKKLKL' A
#
# COMPACT_ATOMS: atom_id res chain seq x y z
N MET A 1 3.15 -23.50 -5.78
CA MET A 1 2.99 -23.13 -4.36
C MET A 1 4.25 -22.53 -3.75
N GLU A 2 5.45 -23.04 -4.07
CA GLU A 2 6.71 -22.49 -3.56
C GLU A 2 6.89 -20.98 -3.82
N PHE A 3 6.61 -20.52 -5.04
CA PHE A 3 6.69 -19.09 -5.37
C PHE A 3 5.77 -18.23 -4.49
N ILE A 4 4.54 -18.69 -4.26
CA ILE A 4 3.57 -17.97 -3.41
C ILE A 4 4.07 -17.95 -1.97
N ASN A 5 4.50 -19.08 -1.41
CA ASN A 5 5.00 -19.14 -0.04
C ASN A 5 6.26 -18.29 0.19
N LYS A 6 7.16 -18.26 -0.79
CA LYS A 6 8.40 -17.48 -0.72
C LYS A 6 8.14 -15.97 -0.81
N ASN A 7 7.08 -15.56 -1.51
CA ASN A 7 6.72 -14.17 -1.75
C ASN A 7 5.46 -13.69 -1.00
N ILE A 8 4.90 -14.51 -0.10
CA ILE A 8 3.59 -14.25 0.51
C ILE A 8 3.55 -12.92 1.28
N VAL A 9 4.67 -12.55 1.91
CA VAL A 9 4.82 -11.27 2.61
C VAL A 9 4.69 -10.10 1.64
N PHE A 10 5.33 -10.19 0.47
CA PHE A 10 5.28 -9.16 -0.55
C PHE A 10 3.88 -9.05 -1.18
N ILE A 11 3.26 -10.19 -1.48
CA ILE A 11 1.90 -10.26 -2.03
C ILE A 11 0.90 -9.62 -1.06
N LEU A 12 0.95 -9.99 0.22
CA LEU A 12 0.08 -9.40 1.25
C LEU A 12 0.32 -7.89 1.42
N SER A 13 1.56 -7.44 1.32
CA SER A 13 1.90 -6.01 1.40
C SER A 13 1.30 -5.22 0.25
N LEU A 14 1.36 -5.76 -0.96
CA LEU A 14 0.75 -5.19 -2.16
C LEU A 14 -0.77 -5.13 -2.06
N ILE A 15 -1.41 -6.23 -1.67
CA ILE A 15 -2.88 -6.29 -1.50
C ILE A 15 -3.33 -5.29 -0.45
N LEU A 16 -2.67 -5.26 0.71
CA LEU A 16 -3.03 -4.37 1.81
C LEU A 16 -2.84 -2.91 1.42
N SER A 17 -1.75 -2.59 0.75
CA SER A 17 -1.51 -1.26 0.22
C SER A 17 -2.59 -0.83 -0.78
N TYR A 18 -2.94 -1.71 -1.72
CA TYR A 18 -3.97 -1.43 -2.70
C TYR A 18 -5.32 -1.19 -2.01
N ALA A 19 -5.67 -1.99 -1.01
CA ALA A 19 -6.87 -1.82 -0.21
C ALA A 19 -6.88 -0.47 0.52
N ILE A 20 -5.77 -0.08 1.16
CA ILE A 20 -5.66 1.22 1.84
C ILE A 20 -5.81 2.36 0.86
N VAL A 21 -5.09 2.35 -0.27
CA VAL A 21 -5.17 3.42 -1.28
C VAL A 21 -6.55 3.49 -1.93
N ASN A 22 -7.19 2.35 -2.17
CA ASN A 22 -8.53 2.34 -2.76
C ASN A 22 -9.61 2.84 -1.78
N THR A 23 -9.49 2.52 -0.49
CA THR A 23 -10.44 2.97 0.55
C THR A 23 -10.22 4.41 0.97
N THR A 24 -8.97 4.84 1.10
CA THR A 24 -8.63 6.20 1.54
C THR A 24 -8.49 7.18 0.40
N GLY A 25 -8.26 6.71 -0.83
CA GLY A 25 -7.89 7.51 -2.00
C GLY A 25 -8.84 8.67 -2.31
N ALA A 26 -10.13 8.55 -2.02
CA ALA A 26 -11.07 9.66 -2.18
C ALA A 26 -10.71 10.91 -1.33
N HIS A 27 -10.02 10.71 -0.20
CA HIS A 27 -9.64 11.78 0.73
C HIS A 27 -8.23 12.33 0.47
N TRP A 28 -7.36 11.57 -0.22
CA TRP A 28 -5.99 11.98 -0.53
C TRP A 28 -5.88 13.30 -1.30
N PRO A 29 -6.67 13.59 -2.35
CA PRO A 29 -6.58 14.87 -3.04
C PRO A 29 -6.89 16.05 -2.10
N GLY A 30 -7.82 15.89 -1.16
CA GLY A 30 -8.10 16.91 -0.14
C GLY A 30 -6.94 17.11 0.85
N VAL A 31 -6.30 16.02 1.29
CA VAL A 31 -5.12 16.09 2.17
C VAL A 31 -3.92 16.72 1.45
N ILE A 32 -3.65 16.32 0.20
CA ILE A 32 -2.55 16.87 -0.61
C ILE A 32 -2.80 18.35 -0.90
N HIS A 33 -4.05 18.74 -1.22
CA HIS A 33 -4.41 20.14 -1.42
C HIS A 33 -4.22 20.97 -0.15
N SER A 34 -4.62 20.44 1.02
CA SER A 34 -4.41 21.10 2.31
C SER A 34 -2.91 21.29 2.64
N MET A 35 -2.07 20.28 2.36
CA MET A 35 -0.64 20.32 2.71
C MET A 35 0.24 21.10 1.72
N PHE A 36 -0.09 21.03 0.43
CA PHE A 36 0.79 21.54 -0.64
C PHE A 36 0.12 22.61 -1.51
N GLY A 37 -1.17 22.88 -1.34
CA GLY A 37 -1.94 23.80 -2.20
C GLY A 37 -2.19 23.26 -3.61
N ILE A 38 -1.78 22.02 -3.89
CA ILE A 38 -1.89 21.38 -5.20
C ILE A 38 -3.15 20.53 -5.22
N SER A 39 -3.98 20.67 -6.25
CA SER A 39 -5.15 19.81 -6.51
C SER A 39 -4.74 18.70 -7.50
N PRO A 40 -4.20 17.56 -7.03
CA PRO A 40 -3.82 16.48 -7.92
C PRO A 40 -5.06 15.87 -8.56
N ASP A 41 -4.97 15.57 -9.86
CA ASP A 41 -5.98 14.79 -10.60
C ASP A 41 -5.92 13.32 -10.14
N TRP A 42 -6.44 13.08 -8.94
CA TRP A 42 -6.29 11.83 -8.22
C TRP A 42 -7.18 10.73 -8.80
N SER A 43 -6.55 9.67 -9.28
CA SER A 43 -7.23 8.41 -9.59
C SER A 43 -6.41 7.24 -9.04
N PRO A 44 -7.05 6.27 -8.35
CA PRO A 44 -6.39 5.03 -7.91
C PRO A 44 -5.69 4.28 -9.05
N THR A 45 -6.18 4.42 -10.28
CA THR A 45 -5.58 3.78 -11.47
C THR A 45 -4.45 4.59 -12.09
N LYS A 46 -4.41 5.92 -11.90
CA LYS A 46 -3.29 6.78 -12.34
C LYS A 46 -2.10 6.70 -11.39
N TYR A 47 -2.34 6.65 -10.08
CA TYR A 47 -1.28 6.71 -9.07
C TYR A 47 -0.89 5.32 -8.56
N LYS A 48 -0.11 4.60 -9.38
CA LYS A 48 0.52 3.33 -8.98
C LYS A 48 1.69 3.52 -8.01
N PHE A 49 2.34 4.68 -8.05
CA PHE A 49 3.53 4.98 -7.25
C PHE A 49 3.24 5.02 -5.73
N PRO A 50 2.18 5.68 -5.23
CA PRO A 50 1.83 5.63 -3.81
C PRO A 50 1.53 4.21 -3.31
N VAL A 51 0.89 3.38 -4.13
CA VAL A 51 0.63 1.97 -3.78
C VAL A 51 1.95 1.23 -3.57
N VAL A 52 2.90 1.33 -4.50
CA VAL A 52 4.19 0.64 -4.36
C VAL A 52 4.98 1.15 -3.15
N VAL A 53 5.00 2.46 -2.91
CA VAL A 53 5.66 3.05 -1.74
C VAL A 53 5.03 2.57 -0.43
N LEU A 54 3.71 2.57 -0.34
CA LEU A 54 3.00 2.11 0.85
C LEU A 54 3.20 0.61 1.06
N ALA A 55 3.22 -0.20 -0.01
CA ALA A 55 3.52 -1.62 0.07
C ALA A 55 4.93 -1.87 0.62
N LEU A 56 5.93 -1.09 0.21
CA LEU A 56 7.30 -1.17 0.76
C LEU A 56 7.36 -0.76 2.23
N MET A 57 6.58 0.25 2.65
CA MET A 57 6.48 0.65 4.07
C MET A 57 5.80 -0.42 4.94
N ILE A 58 4.80 -1.12 4.39
CA ILE A 58 4.05 -2.17 5.06
C ILE A 58 4.84 -3.50 5.10
N PHE A 59 5.72 -3.73 4.12
CA PHE A 59 6.52 -4.95 4.00
C PHE A 59 7.23 -5.40 5.28
N PRO A 60 8.01 -4.56 5.97
CA PRO A 60 8.67 -4.95 7.22
C PRO A 60 7.67 -5.33 8.32
N ILE A 61 6.50 -4.68 8.37
CA ILE A 61 5.44 -4.94 9.35
C ILE A 61 4.85 -6.33 9.14
N ILE A 62 4.50 -6.66 7.90
CA ILE A 62 3.95 -7.98 7.56
C ILE A 62 4.99 -9.08 7.76
N GLY A 63 6.26 -8.82 7.41
CA GLY A 63 7.37 -9.74 7.66
C GLY A 63 7.56 -10.03 9.15
N TRP A 64 7.44 -9.02 10.00
CA TRP A 64 7.49 -9.17 11.46
C TRP A 64 6.29 -9.96 12.00
N LEU A 65 5.08 -9.65 11.52
CA LEU A 65 3.85 -10.35 11.88
C LEU A 65 3.91 -11.84 11.53
N LYS A 66 4.38 -12.18 10.33
CA LYS A 66 4.58 -13.57 9.89
C LYS A 66 5.48 -14.34 10.85
N LYS A 67 6.64 -13.75 11.23
CA LYS A 67 7.56 -14.34 12.21
C LYS A 67 6.90 -14.56 13.58
N LYS A 68 6.11 -13.59 14.05
CA LYS A 68 5.43 -13.65 15.34
C LYS A 68 4.35 -14.74 15.39
N LEU A 69 3.65 -14.94 14.27
CA LEU A 69 2.59 -15.92 14.12
C LEU A 69 3.11 -17.34 13.77
N LYS A 70 4.43 -17.52 13.62
CA LYS A 70 5.06 -18.77 13.14
C LYS A 70 4.43 -19.29 11.83
N LEU A 71 4.01 -18.37 10.96
CA LEU A 71 3.49 -18.63 9.61
C LEU A 71 4.61 -18.61 8.56
#